data_AF-A0A0P1AQ00-F1
#
_entry.id   AF-A0A0P1AQ00-F1
#
_cell.length_a   1.000
_cell.length_b   1.000
_cell.length_c   1.000
_cell.angle_alpha   90.00
_cell.angle_beta   90.00
_cell.angle_gamma   90.00
#
_symmetry.space_group_name_H-M   'P 1'
#
loop_
_entity.id
_entity.type
_entity.pdbx_description
1 polymer ?
#
loop_
_entity_poly.entity_id
_entity_poly.type
_entity_poly.pdbx_seq_one_letter_code
_entity_poly.pdbx_strand_id
1 'polypeptide(L)'
;MMASSRGFIRRSVFLATALASKRSTVHTASVSFKVFQHLQVARTFAQNRLQSTQTTAGNEERPQSESSVDLEQRILAKTMDNVPVHGWTVEALAAGAIDLGYPSVAHGMFSRGAIELVDYFMDTCLNKLRETLINNTEKLQAMTVAERLKFGVRTRLEMLEPVLATWPQGMAIGAFPQNAPGTAKRLAKLSDEIWYFAGDKSTDLSWYTKRAILSAIYASTELFMLNDKSPNRQETWEFLDRRVDETISLGELPQNLNDALIMANIGLQSVFSAVTSLAGPLQAKNLWPVLASDSFKMARVKTSSAATCASDKR
;
A
#
# COMPACT_ATOMS: atom_id res chain seq x y z
N MET A 1 42.81 -25.72 42.66
CA MET A 1 43.77 -26.81 42.40
C MET A 1 43.61 -27.28 40.97
N MET A 2 44.73 -27.57 40.28
CA MET A 2 44.94 -28.45 39.10
C MET A 2 43.81 -28.58 38.04
N ALA A 3 44.01 -28.07 36.80
CA ALA A 3 44.58 -28.78 35.62
C ALA A 3 43.53 -29.72 34.94
N SER A 4 43.37 -29.89 33.63
CA SER A 4 44.28 -30.05 32.47
C SER A 4 43.39 -30.27 31.21
N SER A 5 43.74 -30.12 29.92
CA SER A 5 44.76 -29.38 29.11
C SER A 5 44.48 -29.67 27.61
N ARG A 6 45.22 -29.06 26.66
CA ARG A 6 45.22 -29.26 25.17
C ARG A 6 44.02 -28.65 24.40
N GLY A 7 44.19 -28.06 23.20
CA GLY A 7 45.41 -27.67 22.49
C GLY A 7 45.20 -27.26 21.01
N PHE A 8 46.07 -26.35 20.52
CA PHE A 8 46.53 -26.15 19.13
C PHE A 8 45.63 -25.54 18.00
N ILE A 9 45.98 -24.29 17.66
CA ILE A 9 46.32 -23.73 16.31
C ILE A 9 45.29 -23.82 15.16
N ARG A 10 44.84 -22.64 14.66
CA ARG A 10 45.28 -22.11 13.35
C ARG A 10 45.11 -20.59 13.19
N ARG A 11 46.03 -19.98 12.44
CA ARG A 11 46.11 -18.55 12.10
C ARG A 11 45.30 -18.24 10.84
N SER A 12 44.79 -17.02 10.74
CA SER A 12 44.59 -16.32 9.45
C SER A 12 45.05 -14.87 9.60
N VAL A 13 46.08 -14.49 8.85
CA VAL A 13 46.63 -13.13 8.76
C VAL A 13 46.13 -12.53 7.45
N PHE A 14 45.55 -11.33 7.49
CA PHE A 14 45.39 -10.50 6.29
C PHE A 14 46.40 -9.36 6.32
N LEU A 15 47.29 -9.36 5.32
CA LEU A 15 48.36 -8.39 5.16
C LEU A 15 47.87 -7.26 4.23
N ALA A 16 48.16 -6.01 4.59
CA ALA A 16 47.98 -4.87 3.69
C ALA A 16 49.27 -4.61 2.92
N THR A 17 49.16 -4.35 1.61
CA THR A 17 50.27 -3.81 0.82
C THR A 17 49.76 -2.88 -0.28
N ALA A 18 50.21 -1.63 -0.25
CA ALA A 18 50.05 -0.69 -1.35
C ALA A 18 51.26 -0.76 -2.29
N LEU A 19 51.06 -0.61 -3.60
CA LEU A 19 52.11 -0.25 -4.55
C LEU A 19 51.54 0.64 -5.66
N ALA A 20 52.42 1.44 -6.26
CA ALA A 20 52.06 2.64 -7.02
C ALA A 20 52.51 2.62 -8.49
N SER A 21 52.07 3.65 -9.22
CA SER A 21 52.71 4.21 -10.42
C SER A 21 52.51 3.49 -11.76
N LYS A 22 51.85 4.20 -12.70
CA LYS A 22 52.56 4.69 -13.90
C LYS A 22 51.88 5.93 -14.51
N ARG A 23 52.68 6.94 -14.83
CA ARG A 23 52.30 8.11 -15.67
C ARG A 23 52.38 7.71 -17.15
N SER A 24 51.57 8.35 -17.99
CA SER A 24 51.87 8.56 -19.41
C SER A 24 51.63 10.02 -19.78
N THR A 25 52.37 10.50 -20.77
CA THR A 25 52.57 11.92 -21.11
C THR A 25 51.99 12.26 -22.48
N VAL A 26 51.42 13.46 -22.63
CA VAL A 26 51.31 14.13 -23.94
C VAL A 26 51.76 15.58 -23.78
N HIS A 27 52.47 16.09 -24.78
CA HIS A 27 53.26 17.33 -24.74
C HIS A 27 52.55 18.54 -25.39
N THR A 28 52.75 19.70 -24.77
CA THR A 28 52.96 21.05 -25.36
C THR A 28 52.11 21.55 -26.54
N ALA A 29 51.48 22.71 -26.35
CA ALA A 29 51.80 23.91 -27.13
C ALA A 29 51.50 25.19 -26.32
N SER A 30 52.39 26.18 -26.38
CA SER A 30 52.25 27.51 -25.76
C SER A 30 52.35 28.57 -26.84
N VAL A 31 51.41 29.52 -26.91
CA VAL A 31 51.52 30.69 -27.80
C VAL A 31 51.00 31.97 -27.12
N SER A 32 51.90 32.95 -27.05
CA SER A 32 51.69 34.41 -26.96
C SER A 32 50.99 35.05 -25.75
N PHE A 33 51.85 35.37 -24.79
CA PHE A 33 51.76 36.48 -23.85
C PHE A 33 51.78 37.86 -24.58
N LYS A 34 50.68 38.64 -24.57
CA LYS A 34 50.64 40.15 -24.64
C LYS A 34 49.22 40.74 -24.90
N VAL A 35 48.32 40.72 -23.91
CA VAL A 35 47.30 41.78 -23.71
C VAL A 35 47.04 41.94 -22.20
N PHE A 36 48.06 42.30 -21.43
CA PHE A 36 47.98 42.37 -19.96
C PHE A 36 48.25 43.78 -19.44
N GLN A 37 47.41 44.76 -19.82
CA GLN A 37 47.47 46.10 -19.19
C GLN A 37 46.19 46.96 -19.20
N HIS A 38 45.01 46.44 -19.58
CA HIS A 38 43.78 47.26 -19.64
C HIS A 38 42.52 46.70 -18.94
N LEU A 39 42.65 45.68 -18.08
CA LEU A 39 41.51 45.02 -17.42
C LEU A 39 41.58 44.98 -15.88
N GLN A 40 42.32 45.90 -15.25
CA GLN A 40 42.34 46.06 -13.79
C GLN A 40 41.32 47.07 -13.22
N VAL A 41 40.49 47.72 -14.05
CA VAL A 41 39.45 48.67 -13.58
C VAL A 41 38.07 48.00 -13.39
N ALA A 42 37.82 46.84 -14.01
CA ALA A 42 36.50 46.22 -14.02
C ALA A 42 36.16 45.37 -12.78
N ARG A 43 37.14 44.97 -11.96
CA ARG A 43 36.89 44.08 -10.79
C ARG A 43 36.50 44.81 -9.51
N THR A 44 36.88 46.08 -9.35
CA THR A 44 36.65 46.84 -8.10
C THR A 44 35.21 47.37 -7.95
N PHE A 45 34.45 47.50 -9.05
CA PHE A 45 33.05 47.95 -9.00
C PHE A 45 32.04 46.82 -8.74
N ALA A 46 32.42 45.55 -8.94
CA ALA A 46 31.51 44.41 -8.76
C ALA A 46 31.30 44.01 -7.29
N GLN A 47 32.26 44.27 -6.40
CA GLN A 47 32.19 43.85 -4.99
C GLN A 47 31.40 44.83 -4.09
N ASN A 48 31.40 46.14 -4.38
CA ASN A 48 30.63 47.10 -3.56
C ASN A 48 29.10 46.99 -3.77
N ARG A 49 28.63 46.45 -4.90
CA ARG A 49 27.19 46.21 -5.15
C ARG A 49 26.66 44.90 -4.53
N LEU A 50 27.44 44.26 -3.65
CA LEU A 50 27.01 43.08 -2.88
C LEU A 50 26.80 43.36 -1.38
N GLN A 51 27.01 44.61 -0.93
CA GLN A 51 26.81 45.00 0.48
C GLN A 51 25.80 46.14 0.70
N SER A 52 25.37 46.85 -0.34
CA SER A 52 24.53 48.05 -0.21
C SER A 52 23.01 47.82 -0.37
N THR A 53 22.46 46.71 0.15
CA THR A 53 21.00 46.49 0.29
C THR A 53 20.63 45.63 1.53
N GLN A 54 21.46 45.64 2.59
CA GLN A 54 21.11 45.06 3.89
C GLN A 54 20.78 46.12 4.95
N THR A 55 19.77 46.96 4.70
CA THR A 55 19.10 47.75 5.75
C THR A 55 17.70 48.22 5.33
N THR A 56 16.72 47.34 5.47
CA THR A 56 15.36 47.70 5.94
C THR A 56 14.84 46.51 6.73
N ALA A 57 14.74 46.66 8.05
CA ALA A 57 14.15 45.64 8.92
C ALA A 57 12.62 45.71 8.82
N GLY A 58 12.08 45.13 7.74
CA GLY A 58 10.67 44.73 7.68
C GLY A 58 10.54 43.34 8.29
N ASN A 59 9.55 43.14 9.18
CA ASN A 59 9.25 41.83 9.77
C ASN A 59 8.48 40.96 8.76
N GLU A 60 9.14 40.59 7.67
CA GLU A 60 8.60 39.66 6.68
C GLU A 60 8.72 38.23 7.22
N GLU A 61 7.59 37.72 7.74
CA GLU A 61 7.38 36.29 7.89
C GLU A 61 7.55 35.63 6.52
N ARG A 62 8.71 35.00 6.29
CA ARG A 62 8.91 34.20 5.09
C ARG A 62 7.80 33.14 5.05
N PRO A 63 7.08 32.98 3.93
CA PRO A 63 6.17 31.85 3.77
C PRO A 63 6.94 30.58 4.09
N GLN A 64 6.39 29.75 4.98
CA GLN A 64 6.94 28.43 5.24
C GLN A 64 7.04 27.72 3.89
N SER A 65 8.21 27.18 3.56
CA SER A 65 8.41 26.47 2.30
C SER A 65 7.56 25.21 2.33
N GLU A 66 6.37 25.27 1.71
CA GLU A 66 5.45 24.15 1.58
C GLU A 66 6.23 22.94 1.03
N SER A 67 6.27 21.85 1.80
CA SER A 67 6.90 20.63 1.32
C SER A 67 6.04 20.05 0.20
N SER A 68 6.65 19.47 -0.85
CA SER A 68 5.88 18.94 -1.99
C SER A 68 4.84 17.90 -1.56
N VAL A 69 5.16 17.10 -0.54
CA VAL A 69 4.28 16.08 0.06
C VAL A 69 3.04 16.69 0.72
N ASP A 70 3.18 17.85 1.40
CA ASP A 70 2.04 18.56 2.00
C ASP A 70 1.10 19.11 0.92
N LEU A 71 1.67 19.66 -0.15
CA LEU A 71 0.91 20.14 -1.30
C LEU A 71 0.16 19.00 -2.02
N GLU A 72 0.82 17.87 -2.27
CA GLU A 72 0.19 16.66 -2.83
C GLU A 72 -1.00 16.20 -1.98
N GLN A 73 -0.83 16.11 -0.66
CA GLN A 73 -1.90 15.72 0.26
C GLN A 73 -3.06 16.71 0.28
N ARG A 74 -2.79 18.02 0.22
CA ARG A 74 -3.83 19.06 0.15
C ARG A 74 -4.63 19.00 -1.15
N ILE A 75 -3.97 18.81 -2.29
CA ILE A 75 -4.66 18.66 -3.59
C ILE A 75 -5.50 17.37 -3.60
N LEU A 76 -4.97 16.25 -3.09
CA LEU A 76 -5.73 14.99 -2.96
C LEU A 76 -6.94 15.14 -2.03
N ALA A 77 -6.77 15.81 -0.89
CA ALA A 77 -7.84 16.12 0.05
C ALA A 77 -8.96 16.92 -0.63
N LYS A 78 -8.61 18.00 -1.35
CA LYS A 78 -9.58 18.84 -2.05
C LYS A 78 -10.22 18.14 -3.26
N THR A 79 -9.49 17.24 -3.91
CA THR A 79 -10.00 16.43 -5.03
C THR A 79 -11.18 15.55 -4.61
N MET A 80 -11.24 15.11 -3.35
CA MET A 80 -12.35 14.27 -2.86
C MET A 80 -13.73 14.94 -3.03
N ASP A 81 -13.82 16.26 -2.94
CA ASP A 81 -15.07 17.01 -3.17
C ASP A 81 -15.57 16.89 -4.62
N ASN A 82 -14.65 16.65 -5.57
CA ASN A 82 -14.90 16.58 -7.01
C ASN A 82 -15.16 15.14 -7.52
N VAL A 83 -14.85 14.11 -6.71
CA VAL A 83 -15.06 12.69 -7.06
C VAL A 83 -16.52 12.34 -7.41
N PRO A 84 -17.57 12.87 -6.74
CA PRO A 84 -18.95 12.59 -7.12
C PRO A 84 -19.34 13.10 -8.52
N VAL A 85 -18.64 14.09 -9.06
CA VAL A 85 -18.93 14.73 -10.36
C VAL A 85 -18.01 14.17 -11.46
N HIS A 86 -16.71 14.12 -11.19
CA HIS A 86 -15.69 13.75 -12.18
C HIS A 86 -15.22 12.28 -12.08
N GLY A 87 -15.66 11.55 -11.05
CA GLY A 87 -15.23 10.19 -10.78
C GLY A 87 -13.77 10.09 -10.31
N TRP A 88 -13.22 8.89 -10.39
CA TRP A 88 -11.83 8.58 -10.02
C TRP A 88 -10.92 8.79 -11.24
N THR A 89 -10.66 10.06 -11.56
CA THR A 89 -10.06 10.47 -12.85
C THR A 89 -8.95 11.51 -12.69
N VAL A 90 -8.21 11.80 -13.78
CA VAL A 90 -7.20 12.87 -13.79
C VAL A 90 -7.87 14.25 -13.87
N GLU A 91 -9.04 14.31 -14.49
CA GLU A 91 -9.92 15.46 -14.52
C GLU A 91 -10.36 15.88 -13.11
N ALA A 92 -10.66 14.93 -12.22
CA ALA A 92 -10.92 15.21 -10.81
C ALA A 92 -9.71 15.84 -10.11
N LEU A 93 -8.50 15.29 -10.32
CA LEU A 93 -7.25 15.83 -9.77
C LEU A 93 -6.96 17.25 -10.29
N ALA A 94 -7.24 17.51 -11.56
CA ALA A 94 -7.11 18.84 -12.16
C ALA A 94 -8.13 19.83 -11.57
N ALA A 95 -9.37 19.41 -11.32
CA ALA A 95 -10.40 20.22 -10.66
C ALA A 95 -9.99 20.55 -9.21
N GLY A 96 -9.55 19.55 -8.43
CA GLY A 96 -9.07 19.75 -7.06
C GLY A 96 -7.85 20.68 -6.95
N ALA A 97 -6.98 20.72 -7.97
CA ALA A 97 -5.90 21.69 -8.06
C ALA A 97 -6.41 23.12 -8.36
N ILE A 98 -7.36 23.28 -9.29
CA ILE A 98 -8.01 24.56 -9.62
C ILE A 98 -8.72 25.14 -8.39
N ASP A 99 -9.42 24.32 -7.63
CA ASP A 99 -10.14 24.73 -6.41
C ASP A 99 -9.24 25.30 -5.31
N LEU A 100 -7.95 24.92 -5.31
CA LEU A 100 -6.93 25.48 -4.41
C LEU A 100 -6.17 26.67 -5.01
N GLY A 101 -6.53 27.11 -6.23
CA GLY A 101 -5.88 28.21 -6.94
C GLY A 101 -4.63 27.82 -7.74
N TYR A 102 -4.33 26.53 -7.88
CA TYR A 102 -3.22 26.05 -8.71
C TYR A 102 -3.68 25.82 -10.17
N PRO A 103 -2.78 25.94 -11.16
CA PRO A 103 -3.13 25.64 -12.55
C PRO A 103 -3.49 24.16 -12.72
N SER A 104 -4.41 23.85 -13.63
CA SER A 104 -4.88 22.48 -13.91
C SER A 104 -3.73 21.49 -14.15
N VAL A 105 -2.63 21.95 -14.76
CA VAL A 105 -1.42 21.16 -15.06
C VAL A 105 -0.71 20.61 -13.81
N ALA A 106 -1.04 21.11 -12.61
CA ALA A 106 -0.52 20.59 -11.34
C ALA A 106 -0.91 19.11 -11.09
N HIS A 107 -1.94 18.58 -11.78
CA HIS A 107 -2.22 17.13 -11.76
C HIS A 107 -1.02 16.28 -12.20
N GLY A 108 -0.07 16.84 -12.97
CA GLY A 108 1.17 16.18 -13.38
C GLY A 108 2.13 15.83 -12.24
N MET A 109 1.87 16.32 -11.01
CA MET A 109 2.57 15.85 -9.80
C MET A 109 2.22 14.39 -9.47
N PHE A 110 1.02 13.91 -9.82
CA PHE A 110 0.57 12.55 -9.57
C PHE A 110 1.03 11.60 -10.68
N SER A 111 2.29 11.18 -10.60
CA SER A 111 2.98 10.34 -11.59
C SER A 111 2.24 9.04 -11.99
N ARG A 112 1.43 8.47 -11.09
CA ARG A 112 0.62 7.26 -11.33
C ARG A 112 -0.83 7.58 -11.72
N GLY A 113 -1.23 8.85 -11.71
CA GLY A 113 -2.57 9.33 -12.05
C GLY A 113 -3.64 8.95 -11.02
N ALA A 114 -4.83 8.58 -11.49
CA ALA A 114 -6.01 8.40 -10.64
C ALA A 114 -5.88 7.31 -9.53
N ILE A 115 -4.93 6.37 -9.62
CA ILE A 115 -4.66 5.43 -8.51
C ILE A 115 -4.15 6.17 -7.26
N GLU A 116 -3.50 7.32 -7.39
CA GLU A 116 -3.00 8.08 -6.23
C GLU A 116 -4.15 8.64 -5.39
N LEU A 117 -5.27 8.97 -6.03
CA LEU A 117 -6.52 9.38 -5.39
C LEU A 117 -7.22 8.21 -4.69
N VAL A 118 -7.27 7.03 -5.31
CA VAL A 118 -7.82 5.79 -4.71
C VAL A 118 -6.97 5.38 -3.50
N ASP A 119 -5.64 5.37 -3.65
CA ASP A 119 -4.65 5.13 -2.60
C ASP A 119 -4.89 6.07 -1.41
N TYR A 120 -4.98 7.38 -1.67
CA TYR A 120 -5.22 8.41 -0.67
C TYR A 120 -6.54 8.19 0.08
N PHE A 121 -7.63 7.89 -0.63
CA PHE A 121 -8.92 7.60 -0.02
C PHE A 121 -8.88 6.35 0.87
N MET A 122 -8.27 5.26 0.40
CA MET A 122 -8.11 4.03 1.17
C MET A 122 -7.29 4.25 2.45
N ASP A 123 -6.16 4.97 2.35
CA ASP A 123 -5.30 5.27 3.51
C ASP A 123 -6.00 6.25 4.48
N THR A 124 -6.77 7.22 3.97
CA THR A 124 -7.59 8.14 4.80
C THR A 124 -8.68 7.39 5.56
N CYS A 125 -9.40 6.46 4.91
CA CYS A 125 -10.40 5.62 5.57
C CYS A 125 -9.77 4.69 6.61
N LEU A 126 -8.58 4.16 6.35
CA LEU A 126 -7.85 3.32 7.30
C LEU A 126 -7.44 4.11 8.56
N ASN A 127 -6.98 5.35 8.40
CA ASN A 127 -6.63 6.21 9.53
C ASN A 127 -7.86 6.60 10.36
N LYS A 128 -8.97 7.02 9.71
CA LYS A 128 -10.25 7.28 10.37
C LYS A 128 -10.80 6.04 11.09
N LEU A 129 -10.61 4.84 10.52
CA LEU A 129 -11.00 3.59 11.17
C LEU A 129 -10.17 3.37 12.44
N ARG A 130 -8.85 3.54 12.38
CA ARG A 130 -7.97 3.41 13.55
C ARG A 130 -8.37 4.38 14.66
N GLU A 131 -8.60 5.66 14.33
CA GLU A 131 -9.12 6.66 15.27
C GLU A 131 -10.45 6.23 15.89
N THR A 132 -11.38 5.73 15.07
CA THR A 132 -12.70 5.27 15.54
C THR A 132 -12.58 4.06 16.46
N LEU A 133 -11.70 3.11 16.17
CA LEU A 133 -11.45 1.93 17.00
C LEU A 133 -10.78 2.30 18.33
N ILE A 134 -9.79 3.22 18.32
CA ILE A 134 -9.17 3.78 19.53
C ILE A 134 -10.24 4.44 20.41
N ASN A 135 -11.03 5.34 19.84
CA ASN A 135 -12.07 6.07 20.58
C ASN A 135 -13.20 5.17 21.13
N ASN A 136 -13.40 3.97 20.54
CA ASN A 136 -14.39 2.99 21.00
C ASN A 136 -13.76 1.84 21.82
N THR A 137 -12.50 1.93 22.26
CA THR A 137 -11.78 0.82 22.92
C THR A 137 -12.56 0.22 24.11
N GLU A 138 -13.14 1.04 24.98
CA GLU A 138 -13.91 0.56 26.14
C GLU A 138 -15.15 -0.24 25.72
N LYS A 139 -15.88 0.25 24.72
CA LYS A 139 -17.05 -0.43 24.14
C LYS A 139 -16.65 -1.74 23.46
N LEU A 140 -15.52 -1.76 22.75
CA LEU A 140 -14.99 -2.96 22.12
C LEU A 140 -14.57 -4.01 23.15
N GLN A 141 -14.00 -3.61 24.30
CA GLN A 141 -13.62 -4.55 25.37
C GLN A 141 -14.83 -5.31 25.94
N ALA A 142 -16.00 -4.69 26.01
CA ALA A 142 -17.25 -5.35 26.43
C ALA A 142 -17.85 -6.33 25.38
N MET A 143 -17.45 -6.21 24.11
CA MET A 143 -17.90 -7.04 23.00
C MET A 143 -17.13 -8.35 22.87
N THR A 144 -17.76 -9.37 22.30
CA THR A 144 -17.11 -10.59 21.82
C THR A 144 -16.19 -10.31 20.62
N VAL A 145 -15.27 -11.23 20.32
CA VAL A 145 -14.40 -11.11 19.13
C VAL A 145 -15.22 -11.01 17.83
N ALA A 146 -16.35 -11.73 17.73
CA ALA A 146 -17.28 -11.65 16.61
C ALA A 146 -17.77 -10.22 16.38
N GLU A 147 -18.32 -9.61 17.42
CA GLU A 147 -18.88 -8.26 17.39
C GLU A 147 -17.81 -7.20 17.11
N ARG A 148 -16.58 -7.36 17.62
CA ARG A 148 -15.45 -6.47 17.28
C ARG A 148 -15.08 -6.52 15.79
N LEU A 149 -15.04 -7.71 15.19
CA LEU A 149 -14.79 -7.88 13.76
C LEU A 149 -15.92 -7.27 12.92
N LYS A 150 -17.18 -7.58 13.27
CA LYS A 150 -18.39 -7.02 12.65
C LYS A 150 -18.39 -5.49 12.71
N PHE A 151 -18.09 -4.92 13.89
CA PHE A 151 -17.96 -3.47 14.09
C PHE A 151 -16.87 -2.87 13.19
N GLY A 152 -15.65 -3.41 13.21
CA GLY A 152 -14.54 -2.89 12.41
C GLY A 152 -14.81 -2.90 10.90
N VAL A 153 -15.36 -4.01 10.37
CA VAL A 153 -15.72 -4.12 8.95
C VAL A 153 -16.86 -3.16 8.59
N ARG A 154 -17.93 -3.13 9.41
CA ARG A 154 -19.07 -2.23 9.20
C ARG A 154 -18.66 -0.76 9.22
N THR A 155 -17.93 -0.32 10.24
CA THR A 155 -17.43 1.07 10.35
C THR A 155 -16.56 1.46 9.16
N ARG A 156 -15.75 0.52 8.60
CA ARG A 156 -15.00 0.81 7.38
C ARG A 156 -15.90 0.92 6.14
N LEU A 157 -16.92 0.09 6.01
CA LEU A 157 -17.86 0.12 4.87
C LEU A 157 -18.77 1.35 4.90
N GLU A 158 -19.21 1.80 6.08
CA GLU A 158 -19.99 3.03 6.26
C GLU A 158 -19.23 4.29 5.76
N MET A 159 -17.90 4.28 5.71
CA MET A 159 -17.09 5.35 5.11
C MET A 159 -17.16 5.41 3.57
N LEU A 160 -17.69 4.39 2.91
CA LEU A 160 -17.88 4.37 1.46
C LEU A 160 -19.12 5.13 1.00
N GLU A 161 -20.13 5.32 1.86
CA GLU A 161 -21.43 5.92 1.49
C GLU A 161 -21.34 7.22 0.66
N PRO A 162 -20.49 8.23 0.97
CA PRO A 162 -20.40 9.45 0.15
C PRO A 162 -19.82 9.25 -1.26
N VAL A 163 -19.13 8.13 -1.52
CA VAL A 163 -18.51 7.83 -2.82
C VAL A 163 -19.05 6.53 -3.45
N LEU A 164 -20.03 5.87 -2.84
CA LEU A 164 -20.45 4.51 -3.18
C LEU A 164 -20.89 4.38 -4.65
N ALA A 165 -21.53 5.42 -5.19
CA ALA A 165 -21.97 5.48 -6.59
C ALA A 165 -20.81 5.46 -7.60
N THR A 166 -19.63 5.98 -7.25
CA THR A 166 -18.43 6.00 -8.11
C THR A 166 -17.39 4.96 -7.70
N TRP A 167 -17.51 4.36 -6.51
CA TRP A 167 -16.56 3.38 -5.97
C TRP A 167 -16.24 2.19 -6.90
N PRO A 168 -17.19 1.64 -7.71
CA PRO A 168 -16.86 0.61 -8.71
C PRO A 168 -15.72 0.99 -9.67
N GLN A 169 -15.61 2.28 -10.03
CA GLN A 169 -14.51 2.80 -10.86
C GLN A 169 -13.18 2.79 -10.07
N GLY A 170 -13.19 3.24 -8.82
CA GLY A 170 -12.02 3.21 -7.94
C GLY A 170 -11.50 1.79 -7.71
N MET A 171 -12.40 0.84 -7.45
CA MET A 171 -12.06 -0.59 -7.34
C MET A 171 -11.45 -1.13 -8.64
N ALA A 172 -12.02 -0.81 -9.81
CA ALA A 172 -11.48 -1.25 -11.10
C ALA A 172 -10.06 -0.70 -11.35
N ILE A 173 -9.80 0.56 -10.99
CA ILE A 173 -8.46 1.16 -11.05
C ILE A 173 -7.49 0.44 -10.11
N GLY A 174 -7.92 0.13 -8.88
CA GLY A 174 -7.14 -0.64 -7.90
C GLY A 174 -6.90 -2.10 -8.30
N ALA A 175 -7.75 -2.69 -9.13
CA ALA A 175 -7.65 -4.07 -9.59
C ALA A 175 -6.74 -4.28 -10.81
N PHE A 176 -6.33 -3.23 -11.52
CA PHE A 176 -5.38 -3.36 -12.64
C PHE A 176 -4.05 -4.00 -12.18
N PRO A 177 -3.40 -4.85 -13.00
CA PRO A 177 -2.21 -5.61 -12.58
C PRO A 177 -1.06 -4.77 -12.01
N GLN A 178 -0.84 -3.56 -12.51
CA GLN A 178 0.18 -2.64 -11.97
C GLN A 178 -0.16 -2.06 -10.59
N ASN A 179 -1.45 -2.01 -10.23
CA ASN A 179 -1.95 -1.41 -8.99
C ASN A 179 -2.31 -2.46 -7.94
N ALA A 180 -2.75 -3.65 -8.37
CA ALA A 180 -3.28 -4.71 -7.51
C ALA A 180 -2.37 -5.10 -6.33
N PRO A 181 -1.02 -5.17 -6.45
CA PRO A 181 -0.15 -5.41 -5.29
C PRO A 181 -0.22 -4.31 -4.21
N GLY A 182 -0.40 -3.05 -4.61
CA GLY A 182 -0.58 -1.92 -3.70
C GLY A 182 -1.95 -1.95 -3.01
N THR A 183 -3.00 -2.20 -3.78
CA THR A 183 -4.38 -2.37 -3.28
C THR A 183 -4.47 -3.54 -2.29
N ALA A 184 -3.91 -4.70 -2.64
CA ALA A 184 -3.86 -5.88 -1.78
C ALA A 184 -3.09 -5.62 -0.47
N LYS A 185 -1.99 -4.86 -0.52
CA LYS A 185 -1.24 -4.43 0.68
C LYS A 185 -2.09 -3.55 1.61
N ARG A 186 -2.96 -2.69 1.06
CA ARG A 186 -3.89 -1.87 1.86
C ARG A 186 -5.02 -2.69 2.47
N LEU A 187 -5.58 -3.65 1.72
CA LEU A 187 -6.57 -4.58 2.24
C LEU A 187 -6.00 -5.49 3.36
N ALA A 188 -4.76 -5.94 3.20
CA ALA A 188 -4.05 -6.71 4.24
C ALA A 188 -3.82 -5.87 5.51
N LYS A 189 -3.41 -4.59 5.39
CA LYS A 189 -3.31 -3.65 6.52
C LYS A 189 -4.67 -3.42 7.21
N LEU A 190 -5.74 -3.24 6.44
CA LEU A 190 -7.10 -3.07 6.97
C LEU A 190 -7.50 -4.27 7.84
N SER A 191 -7.26 -5.49 7.34
CA SER A 191 -7.53 -6.72 8.09
C SER A 191 -6.65 -6.86 9.33
N ASP A 192 -5.37 -6.45 9.25
CA ASP A 192 -4.44 -6.48 10.38
C ASP A 192 -4.87 -5.54 11.52
N GLU A 193 -5.25 -4.29 11.20
CA GLU A 193 -5.76 -3.31 12.16
C GLU A 193 -7.06 -3.80 12.84
N ILE A 194 -8.02 -4.32 12.07
CA ILE A 194 -9.27 -4.85 12.64
C ILE A 194 -8.98 -6.04 13.58
N TRP A 195 -8.08 -6.96 13.20
CA TRP A 195 -7.67 -8.06 14.08
C TRP A 195 -6.90 -7.60 15.33
N TYR A 196 -6.07 -6.55 15.21
CA TYR A 196 -5.37 -5.95 16.33
C TYR A 196 -6.35 -5.42 17.38
N PHE A 197 -7.33 -4.61 16.99
CA PHE A 197 -8.37 -4.11 17.90
C PHE A 197 -9.38 -5.18 18.35
N ALA A 198 -9.55 -6.27 17.59
CA ALA A 198 -10.30 -7.43 18.05
C ALA A 198 -9.58 -8.19 19.19
N GLY A 199 -8.27 -8.03 19.32
CA GLY A 199 -7.43 -8.65 20.35
C GLY A 199 -6.72 -9.93 19.89
N ASP A 200 -6.41 -10.06 18.60
CA ASP A 200 -5.66 -11.21 18.06
C ASP A 200 -4.27 -11.35 18.71
N LYS A 201 -3.91 -12.59 19.04
CA LYS A 201 -2.59 -12.97 19.60
C LYS A 201 -1.89 -14.06 18.79
N SER A 202 -2.42 -14.41 17.61
CA SER A 202 -1.80 -15.39 16.71
C SER A 202 -0.43 -14.90 16.20
N THR A 203 0.55 -15.80 16.11
CA THR A 203 1.89 -15.52 15.55
C THR A 203 2.25 -16.37 14.34
N ASP A 204 1.54 -17.49 14.13
CA ASP A 204 1.97 -18.56 13.23
C ASP A 204 1.11 -18.59 11.95
N LEU A 205 0.90 -19.76 11.31
CA LEU A 205 0.02 -19.90 10.14
C LEU A 205 -1.40 -19.34 10.39
N SER A 206 -1.89 -19.40 11.62
CA SER A 206 -3.18 -18.82 12.03
C SER A 206 -3.23 -17.29 11.83
N TRP A 207 -2.12 -16.57 11.97
CA TRP A 207 -2.03 -15.12 11.71
C TRP A 207 -2.37 -14.79 10.25
N TYR A 208 -1.79 -15.55 9.32
CA TYR A 208 -1.99 -15.40 7.87
C TYR A 208 -3.41 -15.80 7.46
N THR A 209 -3.88 -16.96 7.93
CA THR A 209 -5.22 -17.48 7.60
C THR A 209 -6.32 -16.53 8.08
N LYS A 210 -6.22 -16.01 9.31
CA LYS A 210 -7.17 -15.00 9.85
C LYS A 210 -7.26 -13.74 8.99
N ARG A 211 -6.12 -13.22 8.53
CA ARG A 211 -6.05 -12.01 7.70
C ARG A 211 -6.54 -12.25 6.28
N ALA A 212 -6.23 -13.40 5.69
CA ALA A 212 -6.76 -13.81 4.39
C ALA A 212 -8.29 -13.95 4.42
N ILE A 213 -8.84 -14.62 5.44
CA ILE A 213 -10.28 -14.78 5.61
C ILE A 213 -10.96 -13.43 5.83
N LEU A 214 -10.47 -12.59 6.75
CA LEU A 214 -11.09 -11.27 6.99
C LEU A 214 -11.02 -10.35 5.76
N SER A 215 -9.93 -10.41 4.99
CA SER A 215 -9.81 -9.69 3.71
C SER A 215 -10.87 -10.16 2.70
N ALA A 216 -11.16 -11.46 2.64
CA ALA A 216 -12.19 -12.02 1.78
C ALA A 216 -13.61 -11.68 2.26
N ILE A 217 -13.86 -11.67 3.57
CA ILE A 217 -15.13 -11.20 4.15
C ILE A 217 -15.35 -9.73 3.80
N TYR A 218 -14.34 -8.87 4.00
CA TYR A 218 -14.42 -7.45 3.64
C TYR A 218 -14.73 -7.29 2.15
N ALA A 219 -13.93 -7.89 1.26
CA ALA A 219 -14.09 -7.71 -0.19
C ALA A 219 -15.42 -8.26 -0.73
N SER A 220 -15.92 -9.38 -0.20
CA SER A 220 -17.22 -9.92 -0.58
C SER A 220 -18.39 -9.09 -0.05
N THR A 221 -18.28 -8.52 1.16
CA THR A 221 -19.28 -7.62 1.74
C THR A 221 -19.29 -6.26 1.03
N GLU A 222 -18.13 -5.72 0.69
CA GLU A 222 -17.96 -4.49 -0.11
C GLU A 222 -18.62 -4.66 -1.50
N LEU A 223 -18.39 -5.79 -2.18
CA LEU A 223 -19.03 -6.08 -3.46
C LEU A 223 -20.55 -6.25 -3.34
N PHE A 224 -21.04 -6.85 -2.26
CA PHE A 224 -22.47 -6.98 -1.98
C PHE A 224 -23.13 -5.60 -1.76
N MET A 225 -22.50 -4.73 -0.96
CA MET A 225 -22.99 -3.39 -0.61
C MET A 225 -23.28 -2.51 -1.83
N LEU A 226 -22.52 -2.67 -2.92
CA LEU A 226 -22.66 -1.90 -4.16
C LEU A 226 -23.98 -2.16 -4.90
N ASN A 227 -24.57 -3.35 -4.73
CA ASN A 227 -25.84 -3.71 -5.37
C ASN A 227 -27.03 -3.75 -4.37
N ASP A 228 -26.75 -3.65 -3.07
CA ASP A 228 -27.77 -3.52 -2.03
C ASP A 228 -28.64 -2.26 -2.26
N LYS A 229 -29.96 -2.40 -2.09
CA LYS A 229 -30.96 -1.33 -2.16
C LYS A 229 -31.90 -1.32 -0.95
N SER A 230 -31.62 -2.16 0.05
CA SER A 230 -32.35 -2.22 1.31
C SER A 230 -32.15 -0.94 2.14
N PRO A 231 -33.14 -0.54 2.96
CA PRO A 231 -33.01 0.64 3.80
C PRO A 231 -31.84 0.48 4.78
N ASN A 232 -30.98 1.49 4.88
CA ASN A 232 -29.79 1.50 5.74
C ASN A 232 -28.83 0.31 5.52
N ARG A 233 -28.82 -0.31 4.32
CA ARG A 233 -27.96 -1.47 3.95
C ARG A 233 -28.18 -2.71 4.83
N GLN A 234 -29.40 -2.94 5.29
CA GLN A 234 -29.75 -4.08 6.15
C GLN A 234 -29.27 -5.43 5.58
N GLU A 235 -29.48 -5.69 4.30
CA GLU A 235 -29.04 -6.94 3.65
C GLU A 235 -27.51 -7.09 3.67
N THR A 236 -26.77 -6.00 3.51
CA THR A 236 -25.29 -5.99 3.64
C THR A 236 -24.85 -6.38 5.05
N TRP A 237 -25.53 -5.88 6.08
CA TRP A 237 -25.18 -6.19 7.48
C TRP A 237 -25.54 -7.64 7.83
N GLU A 238 -26.69 -8.15 7.38
CA GLU A 238 -27.06 -9.57 7.51
C GLU A 238 -26.13 -10.51 6.72
N PHE A 239 -25.57 -10.05 5.59
CA PHE A 239 -24.52 -10.77 4.87
C PHE A 239 -23.23 -10.82 5.69
N LEU A 240 -22.78 -9.67 6.21
CA LEU A 240 -21.59 -9.56 7.06
C LEU A 240 -21.69 -10.45 8.31
N ASP A 241 -22.84 -10.41 8.99
CA ASP A 241 -23.10 -11.18 10.20
C ASP A 241 -22.87 -12.68 9.94
N ARG A 242 -23.54 -13.24 8.93
CA ARG A 242 -23.40 -14.65 8.54
C ARG A 242 -21.95 -15.01 8.19
N ARG A 243 -21.23 -14.15 7.46
CA ARG A 243 -19.83 -14.43 7.05
C ARG A 243 -18.85 -14.45 8.23
N VAL A 244 -19.04 -13.58 9.22
CA VAL A 244 -18.22 -13.59 10.44
C VAL A 244 -18.59 -14.78 11.33
N ASP A 245 -19.89 -15.08 11.49
CA ASP A 245 -20.36 -16.16 12.36
C ASP A 245 -19.99 -17.55 11.78
N GLU A 246 -20.01 -17.72 10.46
CA GLU A 246 -19.43 -18.89 9.77
C GLU A 246 -17.95 -19.04 10.10
N THR A 247 -17.16 -17.96 10.02
CA THR A 247 -15.72 -17.99 10.29
C THR A 247 -15.38 -18.39 11.73
N ILE A 248 -16.23 -18.01 12.68
CA ILE A 248 -16.07 -18.35 14.10
C ILE A 248 -16.59 -19.75 14.42
N SER A 249 -17.65 -20.20 13.74
CA SER A 249 -18.12 -21.60 13.78
C SER A 249 -17.09 -22.56 13.21
N LEU A 250 -16.31 -22.11 12.23
CA LEU A 250 -15.12 -22.77 11.67
C LEU A 250 -13.86 -22.57 12.56
N GLY A 251 -14.05 -22.22 13.83
CA GLY A 251 -13.01 -21.83 14.79
C GLY A 251 -11.93 -22.87 15.08
N GLU A 252 -12.13 -24.13 14.69
CA GLU A 252 -11.05 -25.10 14.52
C GLU A 252 -10.32 -24.86 13.17
N LEU A 253 -9.76 -23.66 13.01
CA LEU A 253 -8.92 -23.35 11.85
C LEU A 253 -7.71 -24.30 11.87
N PRO A 254 -7.53 -25.11 10.82
CA PRO A 254 -6.58 -26.20 10.86
C PRO A 254 -5.15 -25.68 10.85
N GLN A 255 -4.28 -26.31 11.64
CA GLN A 255 -2.88 -25.91 11.74
C GLN A 255 -2.05 -26.31 10.49
N ASN A 256 -2.64 -27.03 9.53
CA ASN A 256 -1.99 -27.53 8.34
C ASN A 256 -2.44 -26.78 7.07
N LEU A 257 -1.49 -26.55 6.15
CA LEU A 257 -1.72 -25.85 4.88
C LEU A 257 -2.76 -26.52 3.97
N ASN A 258 -2.85 -27.86 3.99
CA ASN A 258 -3.77 -28.63 3.13
C ASN A 258 -5.23 -28.36 3.48
N ASP A 259 -5.52 -28.29 4.77
CA ASP A 259 -6.87 -28.12 5.28
C ASP A 259 -7.31 -26.64 5.12
N ALA A 260 -6.38 -25.69 5.26
CA ALA A 260 -6.59 -24.28 4.92
C ALA A 260 -6.89 -24.09 3.41
N LEU A 261 -6.27 -24.88 2.52
CA LEU A 261 -6.59 -24.90 1.09
C LEU A 261 -7.98 -25.49 0.80
N ILE A 262 -8.39 -26.53 1.54
CA ILE A 262 -9.75 -27.09 1.45
C ILE A 262 -10.78 -26.04 1.87
N MET A 263 -10.54 -25.34 2.98
CA MET A 263 -11.40 -24.25 3.47
C MET A 263 -11.45 -23.05 2.52
N ALA A 264 -10.33 -22.67 1.90
CA ALA A 264 -10.31 -21.63 0.87
C ALA A 264 -11.18 -22.02 -0.34
N ASN A 265 -11.20 -23.30 -0.72
CA ASN A 265 -12.03 -23.79 -1.82
C ASN A 265 -13.54 -23.77 -1.47
N ILE A 266 -13.90 -24.08 -0.22
CA ILE A 266 -15.28 -24.00 0.29
C ILE A 266 -15.75 -22.53 0.37
N GLY A 267 -14.89 -21.64 0.90
CA GLY A 267 -15.16 -20.19 0.95
C GLY A 267 -15.27 -19.54 -0.43
N LEU A 268 -14.53 -20.01 -1.43
CA LEU A 268 -14.75 -19.60 -2.82
C LEU A 268 -16.14 -20.02 -3.30
N GLN A 269 -16.52 -21.29 -3.16
CA GLN A 269 -17.78 -21.80 -3.72
C GLN A 269 -19.03 -21.11 -3.14
N SER A 270 -19.02 -20.73 -1.87
CA SER A 270 -20.13 -19.97 -1.26
C SER A 270 -20.22 -18.52 -1.79
N VAL A 271 -19.09 -17.85 -2.02
CA VAL A 271 -19.05 -16.53 -2.69
C VAL A 271 -19.49 -16.64 -4.16
N PHE A 272 -19.02 -17.65 -4.90
CA PHE A 272 -19.42 -17.88 -6.28
C PHE A 272 -20.92 -18.18 -6.42
N SER A 273 -21.49 -18.95 -5.48
CA SER A 273 -22.93 -19.29 -5.51
C SER A 273 -23.82 -18.05 -5.34
N ALA A 274 -23.42 -17.09 -4.49
CA ALA A 274 -24.10 -15.79 -4.34
C ALA A 274 -24.02 -14.93 -5.61
N VAL A 275 -22.88 -14.99 -6.34
CA VAL A 275 -22.70 -14.28 -7.61
C VAL A 275 -23.50 -14.92 -8.75
N THR A 276 -23.58 -16.26 -8.81
CA THR A 276 -24.37 -16.96 -9.84
C THR A 276 -25.88 -16.84 -9.63
N SER A 277 -26.36 -16.57 -8.41
CA SER A 277 -27.77 -16.25 -8.18
C SER A 277 -28.14 -14.80 -8.57
N LEU A 278 -27.17 -13.90 -8.72
CA LEU A 278 -27.39 -12.53 -9.23
C LEU A 278 -27.18 -12.41 -10.75
N ALA A 279 -26.32 -13.22 -11.34
CA ALA A 279 -26.10 -13.24 -12.78
C ALA A 279 -27.03 -14.23 -13.49
N GLY A 280 -28.06 -13.70 -14.16
CA GLY A 280 -28.84 -14.46 -15.14
C GLY A 280 -27.95 -15.05 -16.27
N PRO A 281 -28.47 -15.94 -17.14
CA PRO A 281 -27.68 -16.90 -17.92
C PRO A 281 -26.87 -16.34 -19.12
N LEU A 282 -26.31 -15.13 -19.01
CA LEU A 282 -25.47 -14.49 -20.01
C LEU A 282 -24.09 -14.14 -19.41
N GLN A 283 -23.03 -14.51 -20.15
CA GLN A 283 -21.61 -14.16 -19.93
C GLN A 283 -20.72 -15.03 -19.01
N ALA A 284 -21.19 -16.13 -18.43
CA ALA A 284 -20.39 -17.03 -17.58
C ALA A 284 -19.22 -17.81 -18.26
N LYS A 285 -18.75 -17.42 -19.47
CA LYS A 285 -17.72 -18.16 -20.23
C LYS A 285 -16.36 -17.49 -20.40
N ASN A 286 -16.24 -16.16 -20.33
CA ASN A 286 -15.04 -15.45 -20.82
C ASN A 286 -14.33 -14.54 -19.81
N LEU A 287 -14.78 -14.46 -18.54
CA LEU A 287 -14.28 -13.51 -17.54
C LEU A 287 -13.80 -14.18 -16.25
N TRP A 288 -12.83 -15.12 -16.33
CA TRP A 288 -11.76 -15.35 -15.33
C TRP A 288 -10.86 -16.55 -15.66
N PRO A 289 -9.62 -16.32 -16.15
CA PRO A 289 -8.52 -17.26 -15.86
C PRO A 289 -7.23 -16.59 -15.32
N VAL A 290 -7.12 -15.26 -15.35
CA VAL A 290 -5.84 -14.54 -15.19
C VAL A 290 -5.33 -14.49 -13.74
N LEU A 291 -6.20 -14.41 -12.74
CA LEU A 291 -5.79 -14.20 -11.34
C LEU A 291 -5.67 -15.49 -10.52
N ALA A 292 -5.92 -16.66 -11.12
CA ALA A 292 -5.75 -17.97 -10.47
C ALA A 292 -4.59 -18.82 -11.04
N SER A 293 -4.05 -18.49 -12.22
CA SER A 293 -3.09 -19.36 -12.89
C SER A 293 -1.66 -19.33 -12.33
N ASP A 294 -1.23 -18.19 -11.80
CA ASP A 294 0.20 -17.93 -11.62
C ASP A 294 0.67 -18.03 -10.16
N SER A 295 -0.19 -17.71 -9.18
CA SER A 295 0.09 -17.96 -7.76
C SER A 295 0.24 -19.46 -7.45
N PHE A 296 -0.40 -20.36 -8.22
CA PHE A 296 -0.35 -21.80 -7.99
C PHE A 296 0.82 -22.52 -8.71
N LYS A 297 1.44 -21.88 -9.71
CA LYS A 297 2.55 -22.49 -10.47
C LYS A 297 3.86 -22.54 -9.68
N MET A 298 4.14 -21.56 -8.82
CA MET A 298 5.36 -21.59 -8.00
C MET A 298 5.35 -22.67 -6.92
N ALA A 299 4.18 -23.07 -6.41
CA ALA A 299 4.07 -24.13 -5.39
C ALA A 299 4.35 -25.54 -5.94
N ARG A 300 4.00 -25.82 -7.21
CA ARG A 300 4.11 -27.16 -7.80
C ARG A 300 5.52 -27.55 -8.25
N VAL A 301 6.41 -26.58 -8.50
CA VAL A 301 7.78 -26.86 -8.99
C VAL A 301 8.69 -27.40 -7.86
N LYS A 302 8.48 -27.03 -6.60
CA LYS A 302 9.33 -27.46 -5.48
C LYS A 302 9.03 -28.84 -4.91
N THR A 303 7.85 -29.42 -5.15
CA THR A 303 7.49 -30.75 -4.63
C THR A 303 7.88 -31.91 -5.56
N SER A 304 8.06 -31.65 -6.86
CA SER A 304 8.43 -32.69 -7.85
C SER A 304 9.89 -33.15 -7.74
N SER A 305 10.79 -32.33 -7.19
CA SER A 305 12.23 -32.64 -7.13
C SER A 305 12.66 -33.51 -5.94
N ALA A 306 11.78 -33.78 -4.97
CA ALA A 306 12.11 -34.51 -3.74
C ALA A 306 11.69 -35.98 -3.75
N ALA A 307 10.87 -36.42 -4.72
CA ALA A 307 10.24 -37.75 -4.72
C ALA A 307 11.04 -38.82 -5.50
N THR A 308 12.07 -38.45 -6.28
CA THR A 308 12.71 -39.33 -7.28
C THR A 308 14.13 -39.79 -6.91
N CYS A 309 14.55 -39.64 -5.64
CA CYS A 309 15.92 -40.01 -5.20
C CYS A 309 15.95 -40.95 -3.98
N ALA A 310 14.84 -41.63 -3.69
CA ALA A 310 14.68 -42.53 -2.53
C ALA A 310 14.31 -43.98 -2.90
N SER A 311 14.52 -44.39 -4.16
CA SER A 311 14.20 -45.75 -4.64
C SER A 311 15.39 -46.48 -5.29
N ASP A 312 16.62 -46.05 -5.03
CA ASP A 312 17.84 -46.70 -5.55
C ASP A 312 18.92 -46.80 -4.46
N LYS A 313 18.71 -47.76 -3.55
CA LYS A 313 19.70 -48.41 -2.69
C LYS A 313 19.08 -49.70 -2.14
N ARG A 314 19.32 -50.82 -2.82
CA ARG A 314 19.19 -52.17 -2.27
C ARG A 314 20.35 -53.02 -2.80
#